data_AF-A0A2U3F4H5-F1
#
_entry.id   AF-A0A2U3F4H5-F1
#
_cell.length_a   1.000
_cell.length_b   1.000
_cell.length_c   1.000
_cell.angle_alpha   90.00
_cell.angle_beta   90.00
_cell.angle_gamma   90.00
#
_symmetry.space_group_name_H-M   'P 1'
#
loop_
_entity.id
_entity.type
_entity.pdbx_description
1 polymer ?
#
loop_
_entity_poly.entity_id
_entity_poly.type
_entity_poly.pdbx_seq_one_letter_code
_entity_poly.pdbx_strand_id
1 'polypeptide(L)'
;DAQRIGAVAAHTDVVYDATGGPLAEAILSAMPEQGMFVCYGLLSGQTFRQQRPAPRVAWFHIRNGLDALGAEAWRAEFDRIWLNLPASGYSDVTVYPLAEWRRAIGTYREGGRTRKPLLSMED
;
A
#
# COMPACT_ATOMS: atom_id res chain seq x y z
N ASP A 1 4.60 11.47 15.96
CA ASP A 1 4.52 10.25 15.14
C ASP A 1 5.85 9.65 14.74
N ALA A 2 6.79 10.40 14.13
CA ALA A 2 8.06 9.84 13.63
C ALA A 2 8.85 9.00 14.64
N GLN A 3 8.97 9.44 15.90
CA GLN A 3 9.66 8.68 16.94
C GLN A 3 8.97 7.34 17.25
N ARG A 4 7.63 7.32 17.27
CA ARG A 4 6.85 6.10 17.49
C ARG A 4 6.97 5.14 16.30
N ILE A 5 6.94 5.66 15.08
CA ILE A 5 7.16 4.89 13.86
C ILE A 5 8.56 4.26 13.86
N GLY A 6 9.59 5.02 14.22
CA GLY A 6 10.96 4.51 14.32
C GLY A 6 11.11 3.42 15.38
N ALA A 7 10.50 3.58 16.55
CA ALA A 7 10.53 2.57 17.61
C ALA A 7 9.85 1.24 17.19
N VAL A 8 8.74 1.33 16.46
CA VAL A 8 8.08 0.14 15.88
C VAL A 8 8.95 -0.47 14.78
N ALA A 9 9.44 0.34 13.84
CA ALA A 9 10.29 -0.12 12.74
C ALA A 9 11.53 -0.89 13.21
N ALA A 10 12.13 -0.47 14.34
CA ALA A 10 13.29 -1.14 14.94
C ALA A 10 13.03 -2.59 15.39
N HIS A 11 11.78 -3.01 15.49
CA HIS A 11 11.38 -4.36 15.89
C HIS A 11 10.47 -5.03 14.86
N THR A 12 10.43 -4.51 13.63
CA THR A 12 9.56 -5.00 12.56
C THR A 12 10.36 -5.81 11.55
N ASP A 13 9.94 -7.05 11.29
CA ASP A 13 10.57 -7.91 10.28
C ASP A 13 10.24 -7.46 8.85
N VAL A 14 9.02 -6.97 8.59
CA VAL A 14 8.56 -6.58 7.26
C VAL A 14 7.80 -5.26 7.30
N VAL A 15 8.20 -4.32 6.43
CA VAL A 15 7.48 -3.06 6.21
C VAL A 15 6.93 -3.03 4.79
N TYR A 16 5.67 -2.63 4.64
CA TYR A 16 5.06 -2.31 3.34
C TYR A 16 4.86 -0.79 3.25
N ASP A 17 5.63 -0.14 2.38
CA ASP A 17 5.61 1.31 2.21
C ASP A 17 4.96 1.76 0.90
N ALA A 18 3.93 2.60 1.01
CA ALA A 18 3.31 3.33 -0.09
C ALA A 18 3.74 4.80 -0.15
N THR A 19 4.47 5.29 0.85
CA THR A 19 4.67 6.72 1.07
C THR A 19 5.92 7.23 0.36
N GLY A 20 7.05 6.53 0.48
CA GLY A 20 8.35 6.99 0.04
C GLY A 20 8.88 8.18 0.85
N GLY A 21 9.84 8.90 0.27
CA GLY A 21 10.42 10.12 0.83
C GLY A 21 11.14 9.94 2.17
N PRO A 22 11.28 11.03 2.95
CA PRO A 22 12.01 11.02 4.22
C PRO A 22 11.45 10.04 5.27
N LEU A 23 10.15 9.73 5.22
CA LEU A 23 9.56 8.74 6.12
C LEU A 23 10.07 7.33 5.81
N ALA A 24 10.14 6.97 4.53
CA ALA A 24 10.71 5.69 4.09
C ALA A 24 12.18 5.58 4.50
N GLU A 25 12.99 6.64 4.35
CA GLU A 25 14.39 6.66 4.79
C GLU A 25 14.55 6.46 6.30
N ALA A 26 13.70 7.11 7.09
CA ALA A 26 13.70 6.99 8.54
C ALA A 26 13.33 5.57 8.99
N ILE A 27 12.29 4.98 8.38
CA ILE A 27 11.89 3.59 8.67
C ILE A 27 13.01 2.63 8.28
N LEU A 28 13.52 2.74 7.05
CA LEU A 28 14.59 1.89 6.53
C LEU A 28 15.86 1.95 7.40
N SER A 29 16.19 3.12 7.94
CA SER A 29 17.35 3.32 8.81
C SER A 29 17.19 2.73 10.22
N ALA A 30 15.94 2.55 10.67
CA ALA A 30 15.62 2.03 12.00
C ALA A 30 15.46 0.51 12.01
N MET A 31 15.05 -0.08 10.88
CA MET A 31 14.78 -1.51 10.77
C MET A 31 15.99 -2.42 11.11
N PRO A 32 15.74 -3.63 11.64
CA PRO A 32 16.77 -4.65 11.80
C PRO A 32 17.42 -5.05 10.48
N GLU A 33 18.69 -5.47 10.50
CA GLU A 33 19.42 -5.86 9.30
C GLU A 33 18.78 -7.05 8.56
N GLN A 34 18.19 -7.98 9.30
CA GLN A 34 17.46 -9.13 8.76
C GLN A 34 16.08 -8.80 8.19
N GLY A 35 15.62 -7.55 8.34
CA GLY A 35 14.30 -7.13 7.91
C GLY A 35 14.14 -7.03 6.39
N MET A 36 12.91 -6.82 5.96
CA MET A 36 12.54 -6.61 4.57
C MET A 36 11.65 -5.37 4.41
N PHE A 37 12.13 -4.43 3.61
CA PHE A 37 11.39 -3.23 3.25
C PHE A 37 10.80 -3.37 1.84
N VAL A 38 9.47 -3.47 1.74
CA VAL A 38 8.72 -3.60 0.49
C VAL A 38 8.16 -2.24 0.09
N CYS A 39 8.71 -1.65 -0.96
CA CYS A 39 8.19 -0.41 -1.54
C CYS A 39 7.18 -0.72 -2.64
N TYR A 40 5.95 -0.19 -2.53
CA TYR A 40 4.89 -0.37 -3.52
C TYR A 40 4.19 0.93 -3.94
N GLY A 41 4.64 2.09 -3.46
CA GLY A 41 4.04 3.37 -3.78
C GLY A 41 4.96 4.57 -3.53
N LEU A 42 4.51 5.74 -3.96
CA LEU A 42 5.23 7.02 -3.85
C LEU A 42 4.26 8.17 -3.54
N LEU A 43 3.40 8.02 -2.52
CA LEU A 43 2.38 9.02 -2.20
C LEU A 43 2.95 10.39 -1.84
N SER A 44 4.17 10.44 -1.29
CA SER A 44 4.88 11.71 -1.02
C SER A 44 5.35 12.42 -2.29
N GLY A 45 5.43 11.72 -3.43
CA GLY A 45 6.08 12.19 -4.65
C GLY A 45 7.61 12.30 -4.56
N GLN A 46 8.22 11.86 -3.44
CA GLN A 46 9.65 11.97 -3.19
C GLN A 46 10.30 10.58 -3.16
N THR A 47 11.39 10.41 -3.90
CA THR A 47 12.21 9.20 -3.81
C THR A 47 12.92 9.11 -2.46
N PHE A 48 13.38 7.91 -2.11
CA PHE A 48 14.18 7.67 -0.92
C PHE A 48 15.48 6.95 -1.30
N ARG A 49 16.51 7.08 -0.47
CA ARG A 49 17.80 6.44 -0.67
C ARG A 49 18.13 5.45 0.44
N GLN A 50 18.56 4.26 0.04
CA GLN A 50 19.11 3.28 0.96
C GLN A 50 20.54 3.67 1.34
N GLN A 51 20.74 4.02 2.62
CA GLN A 51 22.05 4.48 3.13
C GLN A 51 22.98 3.32 3.54
N ARG A 52 22.43 2.13 3.80
CA ARG A 52 23.17 0.93 4.25
C ARG A 52 22.70 -0.28 3.46
N PRO A 53 23.56 -1.30 3.20
CA PRO A 53 23.18 -2.49 2.41
C PRO A 53 22.01 -3.30 2.96
N ALA A 54 21.73 -3.19 4.26
CA ALA A 54 20.62 -3.84 4.96
C ALA A 54 19.69 -2.79 5.59
N PRO A 55 18.38 -3.08 5.79
CA PRO A 55 17.66 -4.31 5.42
C PRO A 55 17.50 -4.50 3.91
N ARG A 56 17.01 -5.68 3.48
CA ARG A 56 16.72 -5.93 2.07
C ARG A 56 15.58 -5.02 1.61
N VAL A 57 15.77 -4.35 0.46
CA VAL A 57 14.72 -3.57 -0.20
C VAL A 57 14.15 -4.34 -1.38
N ALA A 58 12.83 -4.47 -1.43
CA ALA A 58 12.09 -5.08 -2.53
C ALA A 58 11.14 -4.06 -3.16
N TRP A 59 11.23 -3.91 -4.48
CA TRP A 59 10.29 -3.08 -5.25
C TRP A 59 9.14 -3.96 -5.73
N PHE A 60 7.94 -3.66 -5.24
CA PHE A 60 6.73 -4.40 -5.59
C PHE A 60 5.88 -3.60 -6.57
N HIS A 61 5.71 -4.17 -7.76
CA HIS A 61 4.71 -3.72 -8.73
C HIS A 61 3.81 -4.90 -9.04
N ILE A 62 2.52 -4.77 -8.71
CA ILE A 62 1.54 -5.85 -8.92
C ILE A 62 1.53 -6.32 -10.38
N ARG A 63 1.77 -5.42 -11.34
CA ARG A 63 1.84 -5.75 -12.77
C ARG A 63 2.93 -6.79 -13.07
N ASN A 64 4.08 -6.73 -12.41
CA ASN A 64 5.18 -7.67 -12.61
C ASN A 64 4.81 -9.06 -12.07
N GLY A 65 4.01 -9.12 -11.00
CA GLY A 65 3.51 -10.38 -10.47
C GLY A 65 2.41 -10.98 -11.35
N LEU A 66 1.45 -10.16 -11.78
CA LEU A 66 0.31 -10.62 -12.58
C LEU A 66 0.70 -11.06 -13.99
N ASP A 67 1.68 -10.40 -14.62
CA ASP A 67 2.16 -10.76 -15.96
C ASP A 67 2.77 -12.18 -16.02
N ALA A 68 3.31 -12.65 -14.89
CA ALA A 68 3.88 -13.99 -14.78
C ALA A 68 2.83 -15.09 -14.53
N LEU A 69 1.55 -14.74 -14.28
CA LEU A 69 0.50 -15.70 -13.97
C LEU A 69 -0.28 -16.10 -15.22
N GLY A 70 -0.37 -17.40 -15.47
CA GLY A 70 -1.38 -17.95 -16.39
C GLY A 70 -2.79 -17.78 -15.83
N ALA A 71 -3.81 -17.91 -16.68
CA ALA A 71 -5.21 -17.70 -16.30
C ALA A 71 -5.67 -18.57 -15.11
N GLU A 72 -5.22 -19.83 -15.06
CA GLU A 72 -5.54 -20.74 -13.96
C GLU A 72 -4.91 -20.28 -12.64
N ALA A 73 -3.62 -19.92 -12.65
CA ALA A 73 -2.92 -19.42 -11.47
C ALA A 73 -3.53 -18.09 -10.98
N TRP A 74 -3.91 -17.21 -11.92
CA TRP A 74 -4.58 -15.96 -11.60
C TRP A 74 -5.92 -16.20 -10.91
N ARG A 75 -6.75 -17.12 -11.44
CA ARG A 75 -8.00 -17.52 -10.79
C ARG A 75 -7.76 -18.13 -9.41
N ALA A 76 -6.77 -19.00 -9.25
CA ALA A 76 -6.47 -19.63 -7.97
C ALA A 76 -6.09 -18.59 -6.89
N GLU A 77 -5.35 -17.54 -7.24
CA GLU A 77 -5.08 -16.44 -6.32
C GLU A 77 -6.35 -15.67 -5.94
N PHE A 78 -7.25 -15.43 -6.91
CA PHE A 78 -8.55 -14.82 -6.63
C PHE A 78 -9.41 -15.69 -5.71
N ASP A 79 -9.50 -16.99 -5.95
CA ASP A 79 -10.24 -17.94 -5.10
C ASP A 79 -9.70 -17.88 -3.66
N ARG A 80 -8.37 -17.84 -3.49
CA ARG A 80 -7.72 -17.71 -2.18
C ARG A 80 -8.03 -16.38 -1.50
N ILE A 81 -7.99 -15.26 -2.22
CA ILE A 81 -8.31 -13.93 -1.67
C ILE A 81 -9.79 -13.86 -1.30
N TRP A 82 -10.67 -14.36 -2.17
CA TRP A 82 -12.13 -14.30 -2.01
C TRP A 82 -12.60 -14.93 -0.70
N LEU A 83 -12.03 -16.08 -0.34
CA LEU A 83 -12.33 -16.77 0.92
C LEU A 83 -11.94 -15.96 2.17
N ASN A 84 -10.98 -15.04 2.05
CA ASN A 84 -10.52 -14.19 3.17
C ASN A 84 -11.24 -12.84 3.24
N LEU A 85 -12.03 -12.47 2.22
CA LEU A 85 -12.74 -11.18 2.19
C LEU A 85 -13.68 -10.98 3.39
N PRO A 86 -14.48 -11.97 3.84
CA PRO A 86 -15.44 -11.74 4.93
C PRO A 86 -14.77 -11.42 6.27
N ALA A 87 -13.55 -11.91 6.49
CA ALA A 87 -12.80 -11.70 7.74
C ALA A 87 -11.88 -10.47 7.69
N SER A 88 -11.80 -9.80 6.54
CA SER A 88 -10.87 -8.69 6.34
C SER A 88 -11.47 -7.36 6.83
N GLY A 89 -10.67 -6.58 7.54
CA GLY A 89 -11.02 -5.22 7.94
C GLY A 89 -10.86 -4.24 6.78
N TYR A 90 -11.95 -3.59 6.37
CA TYR A 90 -11.92 -2.54 5.35
C TYR A 90 -12.46 -1.23 5.91
N SER A 91 -11.96 -0.12 5.37
CA SER A 91 -12.60 1.17 5.56
C SER A 91 -13.98 1.18 4.90
N ASP A 92 -14.92 1.87 5.54
CA ASP A 92 -16.21 2.19 4.94
C ASP A 92 -16.04 2.90 3.58
N VAL A 93 -17.12 2.87 2.78
CA VAL A 93 -17.17 3.60 1.51
C VAL A 93 -18.00 4.87 1.61
N THR A 94 -17.68 5.82 0.73
CA THR A 94 -18.57 6.91 0.37
C THR A 94 -18.99 6.69 -1.07
N VAL A 95 -20.28 6.47 -1.30
CA VAL A 95 -20.82 6.20 -2.64
C VAL A 95 -21.11 7.52 -3.35
N TYR A 96 -20.64 7.63 -4.58
CA TYR A 96 -20.91 8.74 -5.48
C TYR A 96 -21.62 8.21 -6.72
N PRO A 97 -22.69 8.87 -7.21
CA PRO A 97 -23.23 8.59 -8.53
C PRO A 97 -22.14 8.76 -9.59
N LEU A 98 -22.19 7.98 -10.68
CA LEU A 98 -21.21 8.08 -11.76
C LEU A 98 -21.09 9.52 -12.31
N ALA A 99 -22.20 10.26 -12.37
CA ALA A 99 -22.23 11.67 -12.79
C ALA A 99 -21.33 12.59 -11.93
N GLU A 100 -21.09 12.22 -10.66
CA GLU A 100 -20.26 12.96 -9.72
C GLU A 100 -18.78 12.47 -9.68
N TRP A 101 -18.31 11.76 -10.70
CA TRP A 101 -16.96 11.17 -10.71
C TRP A 101 -15.83 12.16 -10.40
N ARG A 102 -15.96 13.43 -10.81
CA ARG A 102 -14.95 14.48 -10.52
C ARG A 102 -14.84 14.75 -9.02
N ARG A 103 -15.97 14.77 -8.32
CA ARG A 103 -16.02 14.96 -6.87
C ARG A 103 -15.42 13.76 -6.15
N ALA A 104 -15.74 12.54 -6.60
CA ALA A 104 -15.15 11.32 -6.06
C ALA A 104 -13.61 11.31 -6.18
N ILE A 105 -13.06 11.73 -7.33
CA ILE A 105 -11.61 11.87 -7.52
C ILE A 105 -11.02 12.97 -6.64
N GLY A 106 -11.73 14.10 -6.46
CA GLY A 106 -11.34 15.16 -5.53
C GLY A 106 -11.14 14.62 -4.12
N THR A 107 -12.16 13.93 -3.59
CA THR A 107 -12.10 13.29 -2.26
C THR A 107 -11.03 12.21 -2.17
N TYR A 108 -10.77 11.46 -3.25
CA TYR A 108 -9.68 10.47 -3.27
C TYR A 108 -8.29 11.08 -3.05
N ARG A 109 -8.08 12.35 -3.45
CA ARG A 109 -6.80 13.04 -3.29
C ARG A 109 -6.61 13.67 -1.91
N GLU A 110 -7.66 13.74 -1.10
CA GLU A 110 -7.58 14.27 0.26
C GLU A 110 -6.80 13.31 1.17
N GLY A 111 -5.74 13.84 1.80
CA GLY A 111 -4.97 13.13 2.82
C GLY A 111 -5.78 12.94 4.11
N GLY A 112 -5.51 11.86 4.85
CA GLY A 112 -6.21 11.56 6.11
C GLY A 112 -7.62 10.99 5.95
N ARG A 113 -8.03 10.69 4.71
CA ARG A 113 -9.31 10.06 4.39
C ARG A 113 -9.52 8.75 5.15
N THR A 114 -10.69 8.61 5.76
CA THR A 114 -11.11 7.40 6.49
C THR A 114 -12.07 6.51 5.70
N ARG A 115 -12.62 6.99 4.57
CA ARG A 115 -13.59 6.29 3.72
C ARG A 115 -13.16 6.23 2.27
N LYS A 116 -13.31 5.10 1.59
CA LYS A 116 -12.93 4.97 0.18
C LYS A 116 -14.06 5.47 -0.74
N PRO A 117 -13.81 6.40 -1.68
CA PRO A 117 -14.80 6.77 -2.68
C PRO A 117 -15.12 5.56 -3.57
N LEU A 118 -16.41 5.28 -3.76
CA LEU A 118 -16.93 4.25 -4.65
C LEU A 118 -17.86 4.91 -5.67
N LEU A 119 -17.67 4.62 -6.95
CA LEU A 119 -18.60 5.05 -8.00
C LEU A 119 -19.72 4.03 -8.12
N SER A 120 -20.96 4.47 -7.99
CA SER A 120 -22.13 3.66 -8.35
C SER A 120 -22.44 3.84 -9.83
N MET A 121 -22.68 2.71 -10.50
CA MET A 121 -23.19 2.66 -11.87
C MET A 121 -24.72 2.50 -11.92
N GLU A 122 -25.37 2.49 -10.75
CA GLU A 122 -26.82 2.47 -10.62
C GLU A 122 -27.37 3.88 -10.90
N ASP A 123 -28.56 3.93 -11.51
CA ASP A 123 -29.29 5.17 -11.83
C ASP A 123 -29.93 5.81 -10.58
#